data_AF-A8GPK5-F1
#
_entry.id   AF-A8GPK5-F1
#
_cell.length_a   1.000
_cell.length_b   1.000
_cell.length_c   1.000
_cell.angle_alpha   90.00
_cell.angle_beta   90.00
_cell.angle_gamma   90.00
#
_symmetry.space_group_name_H-M   'P 1'
#
loop_
_entity.id
_entity.type
_entity.pdbx_description
1 polymer ?
#
loop_
_entity_poly.entity_id
_entity_poly.type
_entity_poly.pdbx_seq_one_letter_code
_entity_poly.pdbx_strand_id
1 'polypeptide(L)' 'MKTNDAFDGFTIELFKDTDGDRLARFEELLNVSAFGNAPEKALQ' A
#
# COMPACT_ATOMS: atom_id res chain seq x y z
N MET A 1 32.29 1.08 -3.93
CA MET A 1 31.25 0.95 -2.89
C MET A 1 29.95 0.66 -3.64
N LYS A 2 29.46 -0.58 -3.65
CA LYS A 2 28.16 -0.87 -4.28
C LYS A 2 27.10 -0.34 -3.31
N THR A 3 26.43 0.75 -3.65
CA THR A 3 25.20 1.13 -2.96
C THR A 3 24.23 -0.02 -3.15
N ASN A 4 23.88 -0.68 -2.06
CA ASN A 4 22.85 -1.71 -2.09
C ASN A 4 21.51 -0.97 -2.17
N ASP A 5 21.15 -0.49 -3.38
CA ASP A 5 19.83 0.08 -3.72
C ASP A 5 18.76 -1.03 -3.78
N ALA A 6 18.90 -2.05 -2.92
CA ALA A 6 17.88 -3.05 -2.72
C ALA A 6 16.71 -2.37 -2.01
N PHE A 7 15.57 -2.34 -2.68
CA PHE A 7 14.32 -1.87 -2.10
C PHE A 7 13.98 -2.72 -0.86
N ASP A 8 13.98 -2.08 0.31
CA ASP A 8 13.64 -2.67 1.62
C ASP A 8 12.24 -2.21 2.09
N GLY A 9 11.40 -1.86 1.13
CA GLY A 9 10.01 -1.45 1.37
C GLY A 9 9.04 -2.57 1.02
N PHE A 10 7.76 -2.30 1.27
CA PHE A 10 6.70 -3.17 0.79
C PHE A 10 6.01 -2.54 -0.42
N THR A 11 5.63 -3.38 -1.38
CA THR A 11 4.78 -2.94 -2.49
C THR A 11 3.32 -2.93 -2.05
N ILE A 12 2.63 -1.80 -2.28
CA ILE A 12 1.20 -1.65 -2.01
C ILE A 12 0.44 -1.42 -3.32
N GLU A 13 -0.70 -2.07 -3.45
CA GLU A 13 -1.70 -1.76 -4.47
C GLU A 13 -2.80 -0.90 -3.85
N LEU A 14 -3.12 0.21 -4.51
CA LEU A 14 -4.16 1.12 -4.07
C LEU A 14 -5.34 1.06 -5.05
N PHE A 15 -6.44 0.48 -4.60
CA PHE A 15 -7.70 0.45 -5.33
C PHE A 15 -8.56 1.62 -4.88
N LYS A 16 -9.23 2.26 -5.83
CA LYS A 16 -10.20 3.32 -5.55
C LYS A 16 -11.58 2.82 -5.98
N ASP A 17 -12.53 2.89 -5.06
CA ASP A 17 -13.93 2.58 -5.35
C ASP A 17 -14.63 3.79 -6.00
N THR A 18 -15.74 3.51 -6.65
CA THR A 18 -16.71 4.45 -7.22
C THR A 18 -17.21 5.50 -6.22
N ASP A 19 -17.29 5.14 -4.93
CA ASP A 19 -17.68 6.07 -3.84
C ASP A 19 -16.53 6.95 -3.35
N GLY A 20 -15.33 6.79 -3.89
CA GLY A 20 -14.15 7.56 -3.53
C GLY A 20 -13.31 6.98 -2.39
N ASP A 21 -13.78 5.90 -1.76
CA ASP A 21 -13.02 5.13 -0.79
C ASP A 21 -11.84 4.42 -1.43
N ARG A 22 -10.78 4.21 -0.64
CA ARG A 22 -9.54 3.59 -1.11
C ARG A 22 -9.21 2.37 -0.26
N LEU A 23 -8.78 1.31 -0.93
CA LEU A 23 -8.28 0.07 -0.35
C LEU A 23 -6.80 -0.05 -0.68
N ALA A 24 -5.96 -0.07 0.35
CA ALA A 24 -4.56 -0.42 0.23
C ALA A 24 -4.39 -1.91 0.55
N ARG A 25 -3.71 -2.66 -0.33
CA ARG A 25 -3.34 -4.07 -0.12
C ARG A 25 -1.85 -4.23 -0.28
N PHE A 26 -1.21 -4.97 0.62
CA PHE A 26 0.20 -5.34 0.49
C PHE A 26 0.33 -6.56 -0.42
N GLU A 27 1.16 -6.47 -1.46
CA GLU A 27 1.39 -7.57 -2.41
C GLU A 27 2.10 -8.75 -1.76
N GLU A 28 3.03 -8.46 -0.87
CA GLU A 28 3.82 -9.48 -0.15
C GLU A 28 3.06 -10.06 1.06
N LEU A 29 1.98 -9.38 1.49
CA LEU A 29 1.16 -9.74 2.65
C LEU A 29 -0.32 -9.58 2.29
N LEU A 30 -0.86 -10.50 1.50
CA LEU A 30 -2.26 -10.47 1.03
C LEU A 30 -3.29 -10.45 2.18
N ASN A 31 -2.90 -10.88 3.38
CA ASN A 31 -3.73 -10.85 4.58
C ASN A 31 -3.75 -9.47 5.28
N VAL A 32 -2.93 -8.52 4.83
CA VAL A 32 -2.84 -7.16 5.34
C VAL A 32 -3.44 -6.23 4.30
N SER A 33 -4.61 -5.69 4.64
CA SER A 33 -5.29 -4.67 3.86
C SER A 33 -5.84 -3.60 4.79
N ALA A 34 -5.92 -2.39 4.27
CA ALA A 34 -6.37 -1.24 5.03
C ALA A 34 -7.26 -0.35 4.17
N PHE A 35 -8.32 0.17 4.79
CA PHE A 35 -9.34 0.98 4.15
C PHE A 35 -9.25 2.42 4.65
N GLY A 36 -9.34 3.37 3.73
CA GLY A 36 -9.32 4.78 4.08
C GLY A 36 -9.88 5.64 2.96
N ASN A 37 -10.48 6.76 3.33
CA ASN A 37 -10.92 7.79 2.39
C ASN A 37 -9.74 8.57 1.74
N ALA A 38 -8.51 8.34 2.22
CA ALA A 38 -7.26 8.89 1.67
C ALA A 38 -6.15 7.83 1.73
N PRO A 39 -5.14 7.88 0.83
CA PRO A 39 -4.04 6.91 0.80
C PRO A 39 -3.28 6.85 2.13
N GLU A 40 -3.04 8.02 2.73
CA GLU A 40 -2.32 8.15 3.99
C GLU A 40 -3.12 7.52 5.15
N LYS A 41 -4.46 7.62 5.09
CA LYS A 41 -5.38 6.99 6.06
C LYS A 41 -5.42 5.46 5.91
N ALA A 42 -5.22 4.95 4.69
CA ALA A 42 -5.11 3.53 4.43
C ALA A 42 -3.73 2.94 4.77
N LEU A 43 -2.77 3.75 5.25
CA LEU A 43 -1.42 3.31 5.62
C LEU A 43 -1.07 3.54 7.10
N GLN A 44 -1.99 4.10 7.91
CA GLN A 44 -1.80 4.30 9.35
C GLN A 44 -1.98 3.03 10.17
#